data_AF-A0A0P6YHY4-F1
#
_entry.id   AF-A0A0P6YHY4-F1
#
_cell.length_a   1.000
_cell.length_b   1.000
_cell.length_c   1.000
_cell.angle_alpha   90.00
_cell.angle_beta   90.00
_cell.angle_gamma   90.00
#
_symmetry.space_group_name_H-M   'P 1'
#
loop_
_entity.id
_entity.type
_entity.pdbx_description
1 polymer ?
#
loop_
_entity_poly.entity_id
_entity_poly.type
_entity_poly.pdbx_seq_one_letter_code
_entity_poly.pdbx_strand_id
1 'polypeptide(L)'
;MQSGKYNNLVWLDQGLLAQKQTLIPPLLQELWWINEQGEATSQLVLPLDPASTYTEYVFPQRLPNKLLGVRQQISTIQDGQFVSDGYQYVQFDPTTDQLTTLLPAALPREVMKNSGVVWSPTMDRALITDGEYLESHFYWWTAAAGLQPFDLGVVVAQYFAWSPDGATIAFFGKPSVGSGTVPGALTKPANLYLMDADGGNRRMILADAYGVAGLQWSPNGRWLVIVARFNGSRDIVWLVDSQSGDRMQLTPEGRY
;
A
#
# COMPACT_ATOMS: atom_id res chain seq x y z
N MET A 1 -7.52 -27.48 3.57
CA MET A 1 -6.55 -26.37 3.58
C MET A 1 -5.14 -26.92 3.73
N GLN A 2 -4.18 -26.45 2.92
CA GLN A 2 -2.79 -26.47 3.40
C GLN A 2 -2.72 -25.47 4.56
N SER A 3 -2.23 -25.90 5.73
CA SER A 3 -2.02 -25.01 6.87
C SER A 3 -1.00 -23.94 6.51
N GLY A 4 -1.24 -22.70 6.95
CA GLY A 4 -0.36 -21.58 6.65
C GLY A 4 -0.92 -20.26 7.16
N LYS A 5 -0.05 -19.23 7.22
CA LYS A 5 -0.47 -17.86 7.51
C LYS A 5 -0.68 -17.13 6.19
N TYR A 6 -1.89 -16.67 5.94
CA TYR A 6 -2.22 -15.87 4.76
C TYR A 6 -2.32 -14.38 5.15
N ASN A 7 -1.82 -13.52 4.30
CA ASN A 7 -1.85 -12.07 4.41
C ASN A 7 -2.05 -11.45 3.01
N ASN A 8 -2.22 -10.13 2.93
CA ASN A 8 -2.27 -9.34 1.68
C ASN A 8 -3.19 -9.93 0.60
N LEU A 9 -4.48 -9.59 0.66
CA LEU A 9 -5.47 -10.00 -0.33
C LEU A 9 -5.50 -9.02 -1.51
N VAL A 10 -5.56 -9.54 -2.73
CA VAL A 10 -5.73 -8.73 -3.94
C VAL A 10 -6.77 -9.34 -4.87
N TRP A 11 -7.71 -8.53 -5.34
CA TRP A 11 -8.71 -8.95 -6.32
C TRP A 11 -8.25 -8.55 -7.73
N LEU A 12 -8.03 -9.51 -8.62
CA LEU A 12 -7.76 -9.29 -10.05
C LEU A 12 -8.99 -9.65 -10.89
N ASP A 13 -8.97 -9.39 -12.19
CA ASP A 13 -10.08 -9.80 -13.08
C ASP A 13 -10.20 -11.33 -13.17
N GLN A 14 -9.11 -12.05 -12.89
CA GLN A 14 -9.05 -13.50 -12.90
C GLN A 14 -9.50 -14.14 -11.57
N GLY A 15 -9.65 -13.35 -10.50
CA GLY A 15 -10.09 -13.84 -9.19
C GLY A 15 -9.37 -13.20 -7.99
N LEU A 16 -9.62 -13.76 -6.80
CA LEU A 16 -8.96 -13.37 -5.57
C LEU A 16 -7.60 -14.08 -5.43
N LEU A 17 -6.56 -13.33 -5.13
CA LEU A 17 -5.26 -13.83 -4.72
C LEU A 17 -5.04 -13.54 -3.23
N ALA A 18 -4.35 -14.46 -2.56
CA ALA A 18 -3.81 -14.26 -1.22
C ALA A 18 -2.32 -14.56 -1.20
N GLN A 19 -1.57 -13.79 -0.42
CA GLN A 19 -0.18 -14.12 -0.10
C GLN A 19 -0.13 -15.10 1.07
N LYS A 20 0.74 -16.10 0.98
CA LYS A 20 0.94 -17.12 1.99
C LYS A 20 2.40 -17.11 2.44
N GLN A 21 2.62 -16.94 3.73
CA GLN A 21 3.95 -17.10 4.31
C GLN A 21 4.26 -18.59 4.48
N THR A 22 5.43 -19.01 4.02
CA THR A 22 5.96 -20.36 4.21
C THR A 22 7.15 -20.34 5.18
N LEU A 23 7.46 -21.51 5.75
CA LEU A 23 8.64 -21.70 6.60
C LEU A 23 9.73 -22.52 5.89
N ILE A 24 9.54 -22.84 4.61
CA ILE A 24 10.37 -23.79 3.87
C ILE A 24 10.96 -23.05 2.66
N PRO A 25 12.29 -22.86 2.60
CA PRO A 25 12.97 -22.34 1.41
C PRO A 25 12.63 -23.19 0.15
N PRO A 26 12.67 -22.63 -1.07
CA PRO A 26 13.36 -21.40 -1.46
C PRO A 26 12.43 -20.21 -1.72
N LEU A 27 11.19 -20.21 -1.23
CA LEU A 27 10.30 -19.04 -1.28
C LEU A 27 9.53 -18.95 0.04
N LEU A 28 9.83 -17.96 0.87
CA LEU A 28 9.14 -17.70 2.14
C LEU A 28 7.76 -17.06 1.92
N GLN A 29 7.46 -16.64 0.69
CA GLN A 29 6.21 -16.00 0.30
C GLN A 29 5.71 -16.59 -1.03
N GLU A 30 4.48 -17.09 -1.02
CA GLU A 30 3.79 -17.63 -2.19
C GLU A 30 2.52 -16.83 -2.48
N LEU A 31 2.08 -16.79 -3.74
CA LEU A 31 0.79 -16.22 -4.13
C LEU A 31 -0.16 -17.35 -4.55
N TRP A 32 -1.39 -17.33 -4.05
CA TRP A 32 -2.37 -18.39 -4.27
C TRP A 32 -3.72 -17.82 -4.69
N TRP A 33 -4.31 -18.39 -5.73
CA TRP A 33 -5.71 -18.12 -6.11
C TRP A 33 -6.66 -18.74 -5.09
N ILE A 34 -7.67 -17.97 -4.68
CA ILE A 34 -8.66 -18.35 -3.69
C ILE A 34 -10.03 -18.44 -4.37
N ASN A 35 -10.74 -19.55 -4.17
CA ASN A 35 -12.12 -19.71 -4.68
C ASN A 35 -13.16 -19.06 -3.75
N GLU A 36 -14.43 -19.05 -4.16
CA GLU A 36 -15.53 -18.48 -3.39
C GLU A 36 -15.78 -19.19 -2.05
N GLN A 37 -15.32 -20.44 -1.91
CA GLN A 37 -15.37 -21.20 -0.66
C GLN A 37 -14.22 -20.84 0.30
N GLY A 38 -13.33 -19.91 -0.10
CA GLY A 38 -12.17 -19.49 0.70
C GLY A 38 -11.00 -20.46 0.66
N GLU A 39 -10.95 -21.36 -0.33
CA GLU A 39 -9.92 -22.37 -0.47
C GLU A 39 -8.86 -21.95 -1.49
N ALA A 40 -7.59 -22.17 -1.14
CA ALA A 40 -6.48 -22.01 -2.07
C ALA A 40 -6.53 -23.11 -3.14
N THR A 41 -6.60 -22.71 -4.42
CA THR A 41 -6.78 -23.64 -5.56
C THR A 41 -5.48 -23.91 -6.29
N SER A 42 -4.79 -22.85 -6.72
CA SER A 42 -3.55 -22.94 -7.49
C SER A 42 -2.58 -21.83 -7.12
N GLN A 43 -1.29 -22.13 -7.14
CA GLN A 43 -0.24 -21.16 -6.90
C GLN A 43 -0.01 -20.32 -8.17
N LEU A 44 0.06 -19.00 -8.01
CA LEU A 44 0.57 -18.10 -9.03
C LEU A 44 2.09 -18.03 -8.91
N VAL A 45 2.79 -18.54 -9.93
CA VAL A 45 4.25 -18.55 -9.99
C VAL A 45 4.69 -17.35 -10.81
N LEU A 46 5.53 -16.50 -10.22
CA LEU A 46 6.14 -15.36 -10.88
C LEU A 46 7.57 -15.72 -11.34
N PRO A 47 8.07 -15.14 -12.45
CA PRO A 47 9.43 -15.41 -12.93
C PRO A 47 10.49 -15.13 -11.86
N LEU A 48 11.53 -15.96 -11.78
CA LEU A 48 12.66 -15.70 -10.87
C LEU A 48 13.69 -14.80 -11.57
N ASP A 49 14.39 -13.95 -10.83
CA ASP A 49 15.55 -13.24 -11.36
C ASP A 49 16.73 -14.24 -11.51
N PRO A 50 17.22 -14.48 -12.74
CA PRO A 50 18.24 -15.49 -13.00
C PRO A 50 19.62 -15.13 -12.45
N ALA A 51 19.88 -13.85 -12.15
CA ALA A 51 21.13 -13.39 -11.55
C ALA A 51 21.10 -13.48 -10.01
N SER A 52 19.95 -13.81 -9.43
CA SER A 52 19.76 -13.88 -7.98
C SER A 52 19.89 -15.30 -7.46
N THR A 53 20.34 -15.45 -6.22
CA THR A 53 20.22 -16.73 -5.51
C THR A 53 18.80 -16.96 -5.03
N TYR A 54 18.06 -15.87 -4.80
CA TYR A 54 16.72 -15.91 -4.25
C TYR A 54 15.92 -14.70 -4.74
N THR A 55 14.71 -14.94 -5.24
CA THR A 55 13.76 -13.92 -5.66
C THR A 55 12.49 -14.05 -4.83
N GLU A 56 12.05 -12.95 -4.21
CA GLU A 56 10.85 -12.89 -3.39
C GLU A 56 9.86 -11.88 -3.96
N TYR A 57 8.57 -12.17 -3.83
CA TYR A 57 7.50 -11.25 -4.21
C TYR A 57 6.61 -10.96 -3.01
N VAL A 58 6.48 -9.69 -2.65
CA VAL A 58 5.78 -9.24 -1.45
C VAL A 58 4.82 -8.08 -1.74
N PHE A 59 3.80 -7.96 -0.88
CA PHE A 59 2.82 -6.88 -0.92
C PHE A 59 2.08 -6.76 -2.27
N PRO A 60 1.36 -7.81 -2.69
CA PRO A 60 0.56 -7.76 -3.91
C PRO A 60 -0.53 -6.69 -3.80
N GLN A 61 -0.71 -5.93 -4.88
CA GLN A 61 -1.76 -4.94 -5.02
C GLN A 61 -2.33 -4.91 -6.44
N ARG A 62 -3.61 -4.55 -6.56
CA ARG A 62 -4.24 -4.34 -7.86
C ARG A 62 -3.87 -2.94 -8.33
N LEU A 63 -3.19 -2.85 -9.46
CA LEU A 63 -2.83 -1.57 -10.07
C LEU A 63 -4.03 -0.94 -10.80
N PRO A 64 -4.04 0.38 -11.03
CA PRO A 64 -5.06 1.06 -11.83
C PRO A 64 -5.29 0.46 -13.23
N ASN A 65 -4.23 -0.02 -13.88
CA ASN A 65 -4.32 -0.75 -15.15
C ASN A 65 -4.82 -2.19 -15.01
N LYS A 66 -5.32 -2.57 -13.81
CA LYS A 66 -5.89 -3.88 -13.44
C LYS A 66 -4.90 -5.03 -13.35
N LEU A 67 -3.63 -4.78 -13.59
CA LEU A 67 -2.57 -5.79 -13.45
C LEU A 67 -2.16 -5.96 -11.99
N LEU A 68 -1.42 -7.04 -11.73
CA LEU A 68 -0.85 -7.31 -10.43
C LEU A 68 0.41 -6.48 -10.25
N GLY A 69 0.44 -5.59 -9.26
CA GLY A 69 1.66 -4.94 -8.80
C GLY A 69 2.23 -5.68 -7.60
N VAL A 70 3.54 -5.92 -7.59
CA VAL A 70 4.26 -6.57 -6.49
C VAL A 70 5.62 -5.93 -6.30
N ARG A 71 6.08 -5.91 -5.05
CA ARG A 71 7.48 -5.59 -4.77
C ARG A 71 8.30 -6.86 -4.89
N GLN A 72 9.37 -6.78 -5.68
CA GLN A 72 10.32 -7.87 -5.85
C GLN A 72 11.57 -7.60 -5.02
N GLN A 73 11.95 -8.57 -4.19
CA GLN A 73 13.23 -8.60 -3.48
C GLN A 73 14.13 -9.61 -4.17
N ILE A 74 15.38 -9.22 -4.39
CA ILE A 74 16.38 -10.01 -5.11
C ILE A 74 17.57 -10.13 -4.18
N SER A 75 17.94 -11.35 -3.78
CA SER A 75 19.03 -11.59 -2.82
C SER A 75 20.13 -12.47 -3.42
N THR A 76 21.38 -12.19 -3.02
CA THR A 76 22.57 -12.95 -3.41
C THR A 76 23.18 -13.60 -2.19
N ILE A 77 23.48 -14.89 -2.28
CA ILE A 77 24.17 -15.69 -1.28
C ILE A 77 25.45 -16.24 -1.92
N GLN A 78 26.58 -16.11 -1.24
CA GLN A 78 27.86 -16.69 -1.62
C GLN A 78 28.38 -17.54 -0.46
N ASP A 79 28.78 -18.78 -0.73
CA ASP A 79 29.30 -19.72 0.27
C ASP A 79 28.40 -19.90 1.52
N GLY A 80 27.08 -19.89 1.30
CA GLY A 80 26.09 -20.00 2.38
C GLY A 80 25.91 -18.75 3.23
N GLN A 81 26.58 -17.64 2.88
CA GLN A 81 26.45 -16.35 3.55
C GLN A 81 25.65 -15.37 2.69
N PHE A 82 24.75 -14.62 3.33
CA PHE A 82 24.04 -13.54 2.68
C PHE A 82 25.00 -12.41 2.31
N VAL A 83 24.98 -11.98 1.05
CA VAL A 83 25.88 -10.95 0.51
C VAL A 83 25.15 -9.62 0.32
N SER A 84 23.98 -9.65 -0.32
CA SER A 84 23.24 -8.43 -0.67
C SER A 84 21.77 -8.70 -0.97
N ASP A 85 20.94 -7.67 -0.82
CA ASP A 85 19.57 -7.57 -1.31
C ASP A 85 19.35 -6.31 -2.16
N GLY A 86 18.50 -6.43 -3.17
CA GLY A 86 17.97 -5.33 -3.98
C GLY A 86 16.45 -5.39 -4.04
N TYR A 87 15.81 -4.23 -4.23
CA TYR A 87 14.35 -4.12 -4.25
C TYR A 87 13.91 -3.35 -5.49
N GLN A 88 12.92 -3.89 -6.19
CA GLN A 88 12.25 -3.21 -7.29
C GLN A 88 10.73 -3.38 -7.20
N TYR A 89 10.00 -2.58 -7.97
CA TYR A 89 8.56 -2.69 -8.05
C TYR A 89 8.18 -3.08 -9.47
N VAL A 90 7.46 -4.18 -9.62
CA VAL A 90 7.12 -4.76 -10.91
C VAL A 90 5.61 -4.91 -11.04
N GLN A 91 5.12 -4.91 -12.27
CA GLN A 91 3.79 -5.39 -12.60
C GLN A 91 3.88 -6.75 -13.29
N PHE A 92 2.86 -7.57 -13.11
CA PHE A 92 2.70 -8.87 -13.72
C PHE A 92 1.33 -8.97 -14.39
N ASP A 93 1.32 -9.42 -15.64
CA ASP A 93 0.11 -9.75 -16.39
C ASP A 93 -0.13 -11.27 -16.35
N PRO A 94 -1.12 -11.75 -15.57
CA PRO A 94 -1.41 -13.18 -15.47
C PRO A 94 -2.03 -13.79 -16.73
N THR A 95 -2.41 -12.98 -17.73
CA THR A 95 -2.99 -13.46 -18.99
C THR A 95 -1.92 -13.71 -20.05
N THR A 96 -0.83 -12.94 -20.03
CA THR A 96 0.28 -13.06 -20.98
C THR A 96 1.55 -13.62 -20.36
N ASP A 97 1.56 -13.86 -19.04
CA ASP A 97 2.73 -14.27 -18.26
C ASP A 97 3.91 -13.31 -18.45
N GLN A 98 3.63 -12.00 -18.43
CA GLN A 98 4.63 -10.95 -18.65
C GLN A 98 4.91 -10.21 -17.35
N LEU A 99 6.19 -10.07 -17.02
CA LEU A 99 6.69 -9.27 -15.91
C LEU A 99 7.34 -7.99 -16.44
N THR A 100 6.97 -6.84 -15.90
CA THR A 100 7.51 -5.53 -16.32
C THR A 100 7.93 -4.71 -15.11
N THR A 101 9.15 -4.19 -15.12
CA THR A 101 9.64 -3.30 -14.07
C THR A 101 9.00 -1.93 -14.18
N LEU A 102 8.38 -1.45 -13.10
CA LEU A 102 7.83 -0.10 -12.99
C LEU A 102 8.77 0.84 -12.23
N LEU A 103 9.37 0.37 -11.13
CA LEU A 103 10.39 1.09 -10.38
C LEU A 103 11.68 0.23 -10.34
N PRO A 104 12.81 0.71 -10.86
CA PRO A 104 14.02 -0.11 -11.02
C PRO A 104 14.77 -0.33 -9.70
N ALA A 105 15.54 -1.42 -9.64
CA ALA A 105 16.39 -1.76 -8.49
C ALA A 105 17.51 -0.74 -8.17
N ALA A 106 17.77 0.20 -9.08
CA ALA A 106 18.73 1.27 -8.89
C ALA A 106 18.25 2.37 -7.91
N LEU A 107 16.97 2.36 -7.52
CA LEU A 107 16.45 3.29 -6.51
C LEU A 107 17.07 3.01 -5.13
N PRO A 108 17.15 4.03 -4.25
CA PRO A 108 17.72 3.85 -2.92
C PRO A 108 17.06 2.72 -2.15
N ARG A 109 17.88 1.77 -1.69
CA ARG A 109 17.44 0.57 -0.96
C ARG A 109 16.57 0.91 0.25
N GLU A 110 16.97 1.91 1.02
CA GLU A 110 16.27 2.30 2.26
C GLU A 110 14.84 2.82 1.99
N VAL A 111 14.61 3.38 0.79
CA VAL A 111 13.25 3.75 0.37
C VAL A 111 12.47 2.53 -0.08
N MET A 112 13.07 1.70 -0.94
CA MET A 112 12.36 0.59 -1.60
C MET A 112 12.10 -0.62 -0.68
N LYS A 113 12.95 -0.87 0.31
CA LYS A 113 12.86 -2.04 1.18
C LYS A 113 11.53 -2.17 1.91
N ASN A 114 10.96 -1.05 2.34
CA ASN A 114 9.70 -1.00 3.08
C ASN A 114 8.62 -0.23 2.30
N SER A 115 8.86 0.08 1.02
CA SER A 115 8.06 1.08 0.33
C SER A 115 6.58 0.74 0.24
N GLY A 116 5.72 1.68 0.62
CA GLY A 116 4.36 1.76 0.12
C GLY A 116 4.36 2.50 -1.21
N VAL A 117 3.83 1.90 -2.28
CA VAL A 117 3.79 2.53 -3.61
C VAL A 117 2.34 2.68 -4.04
N VAL A 118 1.91 3.91 -4.32
CA VAL A 118 0.55 4.20 -4.77
C VAL A 118 0.61 4.93 -6.11
N TRP A 119 0.12 4.27 -7.15
CA TRP A 119 0.09 4.79 -8.51
C TRP A 119 -1.11 5.69 -8.76
N SER A 120 -0.87 6.76 -9.52
CA SER A 120 -1.93 7.56 -10.16
C SER A 120 -2.78 6.67 -11.08
N PRO A 121 -4.07 7.01 -11.33
CA PRO A 121 -4.94 6.22 -12.20
C PRO A 121 -4.39 6.01 -13.62
N THR A 122 -3.62 6.98 -14.11
CA THR A 122 -2.94 6.99 -15.42
C THR A 122 -1.62 6.24 -15.44
N MET A 123 -1.13 5.77 -14.29
CA MET A 123 0.13 5.02 -14.15
C MET A 123 1.40 5.78 -14.59
N ASP A 124 1.36 7.10 -14.69
CA ASP A 124 2.49 7.94 -15.12
C ASP A 124 3.28 8.54 -13.95
N ARG A 125 2.66 8.58 -12.76
CA ARG A 125 3.29 9.02 -11.51
C ARG A 125 2.93 8.11 -10.35
N ALA A 126 3.84 7.99 -9.38
CA ALA A 126 3.61 7.29 -8.12
C ALA A 126 3.98 8.15 -6.92
N LEU A 127 3.23 8.00 -5.82
CA LEU A 127 3.64 8.42 -4.49
C LEU A 127 4.28 7.21 -3.79
N ILE A 128 5.49 7.40 -3.28
CA ILE A 128 6.26 6.37 -2.58
C ILE A 128 6.44 6.83 -1.14
N THR A 129 6.11 5.95 -0.20
CA THR A 129 6.44 6.11 1.22
C THR A 129 7.58 5.15 1.54
N ASP A 130 8.50 5.51 2.41
CA ASP A 130 9.56 4.60 2.88
C ASP A 130 9.06 3.48 3.82
N GLY A 131 7.77 3.47 4.13
CA GLY A 131 7.14 2.47 5.00
C GLY A 131 7.52 2.58 6.47
N GLU A 132 8.20 3.65 6.87
CA GLU A 132 8.44 3.93 8.27
C GLU A 132 7.15 4.45 8.91
N TYR A 133 6.68 3.80 9.98
CA TYR A 133 5.48 4.22 10.72
C TYR A 133 5.68 5.54 11.46
N LEU A 134 6.93 5.97 11.62
CA LEU A 134 7.37 7.13 12.37
C LEU A 134 8.33 7.91 11.49
N GLU A 135 8.17 9.24 11.41
CA GLU A 135 9.01 10.09 10.56
C GLU A 135 9.03 9.65 9.09
N SER A 136 7.86 9.23 8.59
CA SER A 136 7.71 8.73 7.23
C SER A 136 8.24 9.76 6.21
N HIS A 137 9.13 9.32 5.33
CA HIS A 137 9.53 10.12 4.18
C HIS A 137 8.65 9.78 2.98
N PHE A 138 8.31 10.82 2.24
CA PHE A 138 7.48 10.71 1.04
C PHE A 138 8.26 11.16 -0.17
N TYR A 139 8.00 10.51 -1.29
CA TYR A 139 8.66 10.77 -2.54
C TYR A 139 7.67 10.71 -3.69
N TRP A 140 7.75 11.70 -4.56
CA TRP A 140 7.18 11.59 -5.89
C TRP A 140 8.10 10.76 -6.78
N TRP A 141 7.52 9.96 -7.67
CA TRP A 141 8.26 9.31 -8.75
C TRP A 141 7.56 9.49 -10.09
N THR A 142 8.36 9.80 -11.12
CA THR A 142 7.96 9.70 -12.55
C THR A 142 9.10 9.07 -13.34
N ALA A 143 8.81 8.51 -14.51
CA ALA A 143 9.85 8.00 -15.40
C ALA A 143 10.88 9.07 -15.81
N ALA A 144 10.45 10.33 -15.94
CA ALA A 144 11.31 11.44 -16.38
C ALA A 144 12.18 12.02 -15.26
N ALA A 145 11.63 12.19 -14.05
CA ALA A 145 12.31 12.85 -12.94
C ALA A 145 12.92 11.88 -11.92
N GLY A 146 12.59 10.58 -12.00
CA GLY A 146 12.95 9.62 -10.97
C GLY A 146 12.33 9.98 -9.62
N LEU A 147 13.00 9.57 -8.54
CA LEU A 147 12.58 9.79 -7.16
C LEU A 147 12.87 11.24 -6.74
N GLN A 148 11.85 11.95 -6.25
CA GLN A 148 11.91 13.34 -5.81
C GLN A 148 11.32 13.43 -4.40
N PRO A 149 12.05 13.94 -3.40
CA PRO A 149 11.51 14.13 -2.05
C PRO A 149 10.25 15.00 -2.07
N PHE A 150 9.29 14.66 -1.21
CA PHE A 150 8.03 15.36 -1.07
C PHE A 150 7.75 15.65 0.40
N ASP A 151 7.71 16.94 0.76
CA ASP A 151 7.29 17.35 2.10
C ASP A 151 5.76 17.41 2.15
N LEU A 152 5.17 16.40 2.78
CA LEU A 152 3.73 16.33 3.00
C LEU A 152 3.27 17.27 4.12
N GLY A 153 4.18 17.84 4.92
CA GLY A 153 3.90 18.72 6.05
C GLY A 153 3.25 18.01 7.24
N VAL A 154 3.43 16.68 7.38
CA VAL A 154 2.99 15.85 8.50
C VAL A 154 4.11 14.89 8.91
N VAL A 155 4.10 14.45 10.16
CA VAL A 155 5.15 13.57 10.71
C VAL A 155 4.87 12.07 10.51
N VAL A 156 3.61 11.72 10.28
CA VAL A 156 3.15 10.36 10.00
C VAL A 156 2.00 10.48 9.01
N ALA A 157 2.05 9.70 7.93
CA ALA A 157 0.90 9.52 7.04
C ALA A 157 0.83 8.11 6.46
N GLN A 158 -0.39 7.65 6.22
CA GLN A 158 -0.69 6.28 5.84
C GLN A 158 -2.00 6.21 5.03
N TYR A 159 -2.20 5.06 4.38
CA TYR A 159 -3.40 4.76 3.57
C TYR A 159 -3.68 5.81 2.48
N PHE A 160 -2.68 6.13 1.67
CA PHE A 160 -2.85 7.02 0.52
C PHE A 160 -3.72 6.36 -0.55
N ALA A 161 -4.66 7.12 -1.12
CA ALA A 161 -5.44 6.68 -2.27
C ALA A 161 -5.75 7.85 -3.21
N TRP A 162 -5.54 7.64 -4.50
CA TRP A 162 -5.98 8.56 -5.55
C TRP A 162 -7.48 8.47 -5.76
N SER A 163 -8.12 9.61 -6.02
CA SER A 163 -9.47 9.66 -6.54
C SER A 163 -9.52 8.99 -7.93
N PRO A 164 -10.68 8.45 -8.35
CA PRO A 164 -10.79 7.74 -9.64
C PRO A 164 -10.44 8.61 -10.85
N ASP A 165 -10.67 9.92 -10.77
CA ASP A 165 -10.32 10.90 -11.80
C ASP A 165 -8.85 11.36 -11.73
N GLY A 166 -8.10 10.94 -10.70
CA GLY A 166 -6.71 11.27 -10.50
C GLY A 166 -6.46 12.70 -10.02
N ALA A 167 -7.49 13.49 -9.74
CA ALA A 167 -7.34 14.90 -9.39
C ALA A 167 -6.97 15.12 -7.91
N THR A 168 -7.33 14.19 -7.03
CA THR A 168 -7.23 14.32 -5.57
C THR A 168 -6.57 13.09 -4.96
N ILE A 169 -5.84 13.26 -3.87
CA ILE A 169 -5.29 12.17 -3.06
C ILE A 169 -5.83 12.31 -1.64
N ALA A 170 -6.38 11.22 -1.12
CA ALA A 170 -6.81 11.08 0.26
C ALA A 170 -5.77 10.31 1.07
N PHE A 171 -5.57 10.71 2.33
CA PHE A 171 -4.69 9.99 3.25
C PHE A 171 -5.03 10.30 4.71
N PHE A 172 -4.65 9.38 5.60
CA PHE A 172 -4.65 9.65 7.03
C PHE A 172 -3.29 10.21 7.45
N GLY A 173 -3.29 11.35 8.13
CA GLY A 173 -2.07 11.98 8.64
C GLY A 173 -2.20 12.37 10.11
N LYS A 174 -1.07 12.40 10.82
CA LYS A 174 -1.01 12.96 12.18
C LYS A 174 -0.33 14.33 12.13
N PRO A 175 -0.94 15.37 12.72
CA PRO A 175 -0.33 16.69 12.76
C PRO A 175 1.01 16.63 13.52
N SER A 176 1.97 17.46 13.09
CA SER A 176 3.23 17.62 13.81
C SER A 176 2.94 18.11 15.23
N VAL A 177 3.30 17.29 16.23
CA VAL A 177 3.28 17.71 17.63
C VAL A 177 4.52 18.59 17.83
N GLY A 178 4.35 19.91 17.71
CA GLY A 178 5.46 20.87 17.84
C GLY A 178 6.38 20.55 19.02
N SER A 179 7.68 20.43 18.77
CA SER A 179 8.74 20.02 19.71
C SER A 179 8.53 18.71 20.50
N GLY A 180 7.46 17.98 20.23
CA GLY A 180 7.15 16.72 20.88
C GLY A 180 7.95 15.58 20.26
N THR A 181 8.47 14.70 21.11
CA THR A 181 9.10 13.46 20.66
C THR A 181 8.09 12.60 19.90
N VAL A 182 8.56 11.85 18.92
CA VAL A 182 7.82 10.87 18.10
C VAL A 182 6.79 10.01 18.87
N PRO A 183 7.04 9.57 20.13
CA PRO A 183 6.05 8.84 20.92
C PRO A 183 4.75 9.60 21.20
N GLY A 184 4.80 10.94 21.31
CA GLY A 184 3.61 11.77 21.55
C GLY A 184 2.64 11.75 20.36
N ALA A 185 3.17 11.76 19.13
CA ALA A 185 2.37 11.69 17.90
C ALA A 185 1.58 10.37 17.80
N LEU A 186 2.15 9.27 18.28
CA LEU A 186 1.49 7.96 18.23
C LEU A 186 0.19 7.90 19.04
N THR A 187 0.12 8.64 20.15
CA THR A 187 -1.07 8.67 21.02
C THR A 187 -2.19 9.57 20.49
N LYS A 188 -1.89 10.42 19.50
CA LYS A 188 -2.88 11.33 18.91
C LYS A 188 -3.69 10.62 17.83
N PRO A 189 -4.97 11.00 17.67
CA PRO A 189 -5.77 10.52 16.56
C PRO A 189 -5.18 10.99 15.23
N ALA A 190 -5.49 10.24 14.18
CA ALA A 190 -5.22 10.66 12.81
C ALA A 190 -6.36 11.55 12.31
N ASN A 191 -6.03 12.40 11.34
CA ASN A 191 -7.00 13.18 10.59
C ASN A 191 -6.99 12.72 9.14
N LEU A 192 -8.14 12.75 8.48
CA LEU A 192 -8.28 12.49 7.05
C LEU A 192 -8.06 13.81 6.31
N TYR A 193 -7.10 13.79 5.39
CA TYR A 193 -6.79 14.91 4.52
C TYR A 193 -7.06 14.56 3.07
N LEU A 194 -7.38 15.59 2.30
CA LEU A 194 -7.34 15.60 0.85
C LEU A 194 -6.25 16.56 0.39
N MET A 195 -5.56 16.25 -0.68
CA MET A 195 -4.63 17.14 -1.38
C MET A 195 -4.81 16.97 -2.89
N ASP A 196 -4.35 17.95 -3.66
CA ASP A 196 -4.35 17.88 -5.11
C ASP A 196 -3.37 16.80 -5.60
N ALA A 197 -3.55 16.37 -6.85
CA ALA A 197 -2.70 15.39 -7.55
C ALA A 197 -1.19 15.71 -7.53
N ASP A 198 -0.83 16.98 -7.41
CA ASP A 198 0.55 17.46 -7.34
C ASP A 198 1.11 17.55 -5.92
N GLY A 199 0.27 17.29 -4.90
CA GLY A 199 0.59 17.41 -3.48
C GLY A 199 0.21 18.77 -2.88
N GLY A 200 -0.32 19.70 -3.67
CA GLY A 200 -0.78 21.02 -3.25
C GLY A 200 -2.12 20.99 -2.49
N ASN A 201 -2.54 22.16 -2.01
CA ASN A 201 -3.88 22.42 -1.45
C ASN A 201 -4.38 21.41 -0.41
N ARG A 202 -3.46 20.85 0.39
CA ARG A 202 -3.79 19.91 1.46
C ARG A 202 -4.78 20.54 2.45
N ARG A 203 -5.94 19.90 2.59
CA ARG A 203 -7.02 20.29 3.51
C ARG A 203 -7.51 19.11 4.33
N MET A 204 -7.79 19.35 5.61
CA MET A 204 -8.43 18.35 6.47
C MET A 204 -9.92 18.30 6.16
N ILE A 205 -10.49 17.09 6.10
CA ILE A 205 -11.94 16.89 5.95
C ILE A 205 -12.57 16.13 7.11
N LEU A 206 -11.79 15.35 7.86
CA LEU A 206 -12.28 14.64 9.03
C LEU A 206 -11.21 14.60 10.12
N ALA A 207 -11.60 14.90 11.35
CA ALA A 207 -10.71 14.93 12.50
C ALA A 207 -10.99 13.78 13.49
N ASP A 208 -10.02 13.54 14.36
CA ASP A 208 -10.13 12.69 15.54
C ASP A 208 -10.45 11.21 15.25
N ALA A 209 -9.88 10.67 14.16
CA ALA A 209 -10.01 9.28 13.79
C ALA A 209 -8.99 8.41 14.53
N TYR A 210 -9.47 7.48 15.35
CA TYR A 210 -8.64 6.51 16.06
C TYR A 210 -8.69 5.15 15.37
N GLY A 211 -7.65 4.33 15.55
CA GLY A 211 -7.63 2.94 15.04
C GLY A 211 -7.87 2.83 13.54
N VAL A 212 -7.41 3.81 12.76
CA VAL A 212 -7.71 3.86 11.33
C VAL A 212 -7.13 2.64 10.60
N ALA A 213 -7.95 2.00 9.77
CA ALA A 213 -7.55 0.87 8.95
C ALA A 213 -8.24 0.96 7.59
N GLY A 214 -7.47 1.00 6.52
CA GLY A 214 -8.00 1.07 5.16
C GLY A 214 -8.66 2.41 4.80
N LEU A 215 -8.56 2.75 3.52
CA LEU A 215 -9.13 3.94 2.92
C LEU A 215 -9.33 3.64 1.44
N GLN A 216 -10.54 3.83 0.91
CA GLN A 216 -10.79 3.70 -0.52
C GLN A 216 -11.80 4.74 -1.02
N TRP A 217 -11.62 5.20 -2.25
CA TRP A 217 -12.60 6.04 -2.93
C TRP A 217 -13.72 5.19 -3.52
N SER A 218 -14.93 5.73 -3.49
CA SER A 218 -16.03 5.26 -4.34
C SER A 218 -15.71 5.52 -5.82
N PRO A 219 -16.23 4.71 -6.76
CA PRO A 219 -15.94 4.85 -8.19
C PRO A 219 -16.31 6.21 -8.80
N ASN A 220 -17.28 6.92 -8.21
CA ASN A 220 -17.69 8.25 -8.65
C ASN A 220 -16.95 9.40 -7.96
N GLY A 221 -15.98 9.09 -7.09
CA GLY A 221 -15.18 10.07 -6.36
C GLY A 221 -15.93 10.85 -5.27
N ARG A 222 -17.22 10.62 -5.04
CA ARG A 222 -17.99 11.41 -4.06
C ARG A 222 -17.69 10.99 -2.62
N TRP A 223 -17.59 9.69 -2.40
CA TRP A 223 -17.44 9.09 -1.07
C TRP A 223 -16.07 8.45 -0.88
N LEU A 224 -15.62 8.45 0.38
CA LEU A 224 -14.54 7.63 0.89
C LEU A 224 -15.11 6.59 1.85
N VAL A 225 -14.68 5.33 1.73
CA VAL A 225 -14.90 4.31 2.77
C VAL A 225 -13.64 4.18 3.62
N ILE A 226 -13.83 4.21 4.94
CA ILE A 226 -12.75 4.10 5.94
C ILE A 226 -13.17 3.15 7.06
N VAL A 227 -12.20 2.52 7.73
CA VAL A 227 -12.44 1.92 9.06
C VAL A 227 -11.79 2.82 10.10
N ALA A 228 -12.57 3.26 11.09
CA ALA A 228 -12.09 4.13 12.16
C ALA A 228 -12.99 4.08 13.39
N ARG A 229 -12.45 4.54 14.52
CA ARG A 229 -13.15 4.78 15.78
C ARG A 229 -13.30 6.28 16.02
N PHE A 230 -14.47 6.68 16.50
CA PHE A 230 -14.75 8.05 16.91
C PHE A 230 -15.47 8.04 18.26
N ASN A 231 -15.22 9.04 19.11
CA ASN A 231 -15.93 9.22 20.39
C ASN A 231 -15.91 7.97 21.31
N GLY A 232 -14.81 7.19 21.28
CA GLY A 232 -14.68 5.97 22.08
C GLY A 232 -15.38 4.73 21.51
N SER A 233 -15.89 4.80 20.28
CA SER A 233 -16.51 3.66 19.59
C SER A 233 -15.53 2.52 19.30
N ARG A 234 -16.07 1.39 18.84
CA ARG A 234 -15.29 0.30 18.22
C ARG A 234 -14.90 0.63 16.77
N ASP A 235 -14.13 -0.26 16.14
CA ASP A 235 -13.80 -0.20 14.72
C ASP A 235 -15.10 -0.32 13.91
N ILE A 236 -15.39 0.72 13.15
CA ILE A 236 -16.63 0.84 12.37
C ILE A 236 -16.25 1.25 10.95
N VAL A 237 -16.99 0.73 9.97
CA VAL A 237 -16.90 1.19 8.58
C VAL A 237 -17.74 2.46 8.43
N TRP A 238 -17.11 3.52 7.96
CA TRP A 238 -17.75 4.81 7.69
C TRP A 238 -17.70 5.15 6.21
N LEU A 239 -18.75 5.77 5.72
CA LEU A 239 -18.71 6.58 4.50
C LEU A 239 -18.46 8.04 4.88
N VAL A 240 -17.57 8.70 4.17
CA VAL A 240 -17.24 10.12 4.34
C VAL A 240 -17.46 10.84 3.02
N ASP A 241 -18.25 11.92 3.02
CA ASP A 241 -18.40 12.78 1.85
C ASP A 241 -17.09 13.56 1.62
N SER A 242 -16.51 13.43 0.43
CA SER A 242 -15.21 14.03 0.10
C SER A 242 -15.23 15.56 0.03
N GLN A 243 -16.41 16.17 -0.11
CA GLN A 243 -16.57 17.61 -0.19
C GLN A 243 -16.80 18.20 1.20
N SER A 244 -17.81 17.72 1.94
CA SER A 244 -18.17 18.28 3.24
C SER A 244 -17.39 17.70 4.41
N GLY A 245 -16.87 16.47 4.29
CA GLY A 245 -16.31 15.72 5.41
C GLY A 245 -17.36 15.07 6.30
N ASP A 246 -18.64 15.18 5.97
CA ASP A 246 -19.72 14.54 6.73
C ASP A 246 -19.56 13.02 6.67
N ARG A 247 -19.77 12.35 7.81
CA ARG A 247 -19.65 10.90 7.91
C ARG A 247 -20.98 10.22 8.23
N MET A 248 -21.18 9.06 7.61
CA MET A 248 -22.29 8.16 7.86
C MET A 248 -21.77 6.78 8.25
N GLN A 249 -22.34 6.21 9.31
CA GLN A 249 -22.03 4.86 9.75
C GLN A 249 -22.60 3.84 8.77
N LEU A 250 -21.76 2.91 8.28
CA LEU A 250 -22.17 1.86 7.34
C LEU A 250 -22.42 0.50 8.03
N THR A 251 -21.72 0.23 9.12
CA THR A 251 -21.85 -1.01 9.90
C THR A 251 -22.23 -0.73 11.35
N PRO A 252 -22.98 -1.62 12.05
CA PRO A 252 -23.16 -1.55 13.50
C PRO A 252 -21.82 -1.58 14.24
N GLU A 253 -21.79 -1.24 15.53
CA GLU A 253 -20.58 -1.42 16.34
C GLU A 253 -20.27 -2.92 16.49
N GLY A 254 -19.16 -3.39 15.92
CA GLY A 254 -18.78 -4.81 15.87
C GLY A 254 -17.27 -5.00 15.99
N ARG A 255 -16.83 -6.25 16.22
CA ARG A 255 -15.42 -6.61 16.01
C ARG A 255 -15.28 -7.01 14.53
N TYR A 256 -14.50 -6.26 13.78
CA TYR A 256 -14.11 -6.57 12.41
C TYR A 256 -12.60 -6.70 12.34
#